data_AF-A0A8T3XZI4-F1
#
_entry.id   AF-A0A8T3XZI4-F1
#
_cell.length_a   1.000
_cell.length_b   1.000
_cell.length_c   1.000
_cell.angle_alpha   90.00
_cell.angle_beta   90.00
_cell.angle_gamma   90.00
#
_symmetry.space_group_name_H-M   'P 1'
#
loop_
_entity.id
_entity.type
_entity.pdbx_description
1 polymer ?
#
loop_
_entity_poly.entity_id
_entity_poly.type
_entity_poly.pdbx_seq_one_letter_code
_entity_poly.pdbx_strand_id
1 'polypeptide(L)'
;MRGVTHILTGILAGITLYDGFLSVAITALGSLFPDIDNSGSLISSNTGIRFVSKIFAHRGFFHSLWIPIFLYILVVARPEFSIIIIPFIAGYCVHIIGDSITPKGIKLFYPLKTPRLRGSIATGSWIENIIMMILLVITIYVIARRIL
;
A
#
# COMPACT_ATOMS: atom_id res chain seq x y z
N MET A 1 -8.04 -1.09 4.27
CA MET A 1 -8.44 0.12 5.02
C MET A 1 -9.02 1.09 4.01
N ARG A 2 -9.30 2.36 4.38
CA ARG A 2 -9.63 3.38 3.38
C ARG A 2 -8.38 3.76 2.57
N GLY A 3 -8.59 4.21 1.33
CA GLY A 3 -7.48 4.68 0.48
C GLY A 3 -6.67 5.81 1.10
N VAL A 4 -7.31 6.72 1.85
CA VAL A 4 -6.61 7.80 2.58
C VAL A 4 -5.67 7.23 3.65
N THR A 5 -6.09 6.20 4.38
CA THR A 5 -5.24 5.50 5.35
C THR A 5 -4.01 4.92 4.66
N HIS A 6 -4.19 4.29 3.50
CA HIS A 6 -3.09 3.70 2.72
C HIS A 6 -2.10 4.75 2.17
N ILE A 7 -2.60 5.90 1.69
CA ILE A 7 -1.72 7.02 1.30
C ILE A 7 -0.92 7.49 2.51
N LEU A 8 -1.57 7.72 3.64
CA LEU A 8 -0.90 8.24 4.83
C LEU A 8 0.17 7.27 5.35
N THR A 9 -0.11 5.97 5.38
CA THR A 9 0.91 4.96 5.73
C THR A 9 2.03 4.88 4.71
N GLY A 10 1.72 5.05 3.41
CA GLY A 10 2.72 5.10 2.34
C GLY A 10 3.65 6.30 2.46
N ILE A 11 3.10 7.49 2.70
CA ILE A 11 3.89 8.71 2.95
C ILE A 11 4.75 8.52 4.20
N LEU A 12 4.16 8.07 5.31
CA LEU A 12 4.88 7.85 6.57
C LEU A 12 6.03 6.85 6.40
N ALA A 13 5.78 5.72 5.72
CA ALA A 13 6.82 4.75 5.42
C ALA A 13 7.91 5.37 4.54
N GLY A 14 7.53 6.13 3.52
CA GLY A 14 8.44 6.82 2.62
C GLY A 14 9.39 7.76 3.37
N ILE A 15 8.85 8.67 4.17
CA ILE A 15 9.64 9.63 4.96
C ILE A 15 10.42 8.96 6.10
N THR A 16 10.07 7.74 6.52
CA THR A 16 10.82 7.06 7.58
C THR A 16 11.99 6.28 7.00
N LEU A 17 11.80 5.65 5.83
CA LEU A 17 12.75 4.70 5.26
C LEU A 17 13.69 5.29 4.21
N TYR A 18 13.32 6.38 3.57
CA TYR A 18 14.07 6.92 2.43
C TYR A 18 14.34 8.42 2.59
N ASP A 19 15.42 8.84 1.94
CA ASP A 19 15.77 10.24 1.77
C ASP A 19 15.36 10.73 0.39
N GLY A 20 14.77 11.92 0.32
CA GLY A 20 14.39 12.55 -0.94
C GLY A 20 12.94 12.36 -1.34
N PHE A 21 12.39 13.42 -1.95
CA PHE A 21 10.99 13.52 -2.34
C PHE A 21 10.54 12.41 -3.30
N LEU A 22 11.40 12.00 -4.23
CA LEU A 22 11.07 11.00 -5.25
C LEU A 22 10.71 9.64 -4.61
N SER A 23 11.55 9.13 -3.69
CA SER A 23 11.29 7.85 -3.04
C SER A 23 10.02 7.90 -2.18
N VAL A 24 9.76 9.01 -1.48
CA VAL A 24 8.51 9.21 -0.72
C VAL A 24 7.29 9.15 -1.63
N ALA A 25 7.33 9.85 -2.77
CA ALA A 25 6.25 9.84 -3.74
C ALA A 25 6.01 8.42 -4.31
N ILE A 26 7.09 7.69 -4.61
CA ILE A 26 7.01 6.32 -5.11
C ILE A 26 6.44 5.36 -4.06
N THR A 27 6.80 5.51 -2.78
CA THR A 27 6.20 4.71 -1.69
C THR A 27 4.71 5.01 -1.52
N ALA A 28 4.30 6.28 -1.61
CA ALA A 28 2.88 6.65 -1.58
C ALA A 28 2.10 6.09 -2.80
N LEU A 29 2.71 6.05 -3.99
CA LEU A 29 2.12 5.41 -5.16
C LEU A 29 2.04 3.89 -5.00
N GLY A 30 3.08 3.26 -4.47
CA GLY A 30 3.12 1.83 -4.19
C GLY A 30 2.04 1.41 -3.18
N SER A 31 1.72 2.25 -2.20
CA SER A 31 0.66 1.97 -1.23
C SER A 31 -0.75 2.13 -1.79
N LEU A 32 -0.93 2.78 -2.94
CA LEU A 32 -2.21 2.86 -3.63
C LEU A 32 -2.41 1.78 -4.69
N PHE A 33 -1.31 1.22 -5.19
CA PHE A 33 -1.32 0.31 -6.34
C PHE A 33 -2.19 -0.94 -6.15
N PRO A 34 -2.23 -1.62 -4.99
CA PRO A 34 -3.10 -2.79 -4.80
C PRO A 34 -4.57 -2.51 -5.10
N ASP A 35 -5.06 -1.32 -4.78
CA ASP A 35 -6.47 -0.96 -4.92
C ASP A 35 -6.88 -0.55 -6.34
N ILE A 36 -6.01 -0.69 -7.36
CA ILE A 36 -6.41 -0.47 -8.76
C ILE A 36 -7.50 -1.46 -9.23
N ASP A 37 -7.64 -2.58 -8.53
CA ASP A 37 -8.69 -3.58 -8.71
C ASP A 37 -10.06 -3.16 -8.13
N ASN A 38 -10.14 -2.00 -7.48
CA ASN A 38 -11.37 -1.40 -6.98
C ASN A 38 -11.73 -0.17 -7.82
N SER A 39 -12.87 -0.20 -8.52
CA SER A 39 -13.33 0.89 -9.39
C SER A 39 -13.56 2.23 -8.67
N GLY A 40 -13.79 2.19 -7.35
CA GLY A 40 -13.92 3.37 -6.52
C GLY A 40 -12.62 3.87 -5.88
N SER A 41 -11.47 3.24 -6.17
CA SER A 41 -10.18 3.69 -5.61
C SER A 41 -9.69 4.98 -6.26
N LEU A 42 -8.83 5.71 -5.56
CA LEU A 42 -8.28 6.99 -6.01
C LEU A 42 -7.56 6.90 -7.35
N ILE A 43 -6.89 5.79 -7.66
CA ILE A 43 -6.26 5.58 -8.96
C ILE A 43 -7.35 5.23 -9.99
N SER A 44 -8.13 4.17 -9.74
CA SER A 44 -9.08 3.65 -10.72
C SER A 44 -10.15 4.67 -11.12
N SER A 45 -10.60 5.51 -10.18
CA SER A 45 -11.60 6.53 -10.43
C SER A 45 -11.10 7.64 -11.36
N ASN A 46 -9.78 7.87 -11.43
CA ASN A 46 -9.15 9.06 -12.02
C ASN A 46 -8.25 8.77 -13.24
N THR A 47 -7.90 7.51 -13.53
CA THR A 47 -6.92 7.17 -14.60
C THR A 47 -7.48 6.30 -15.73
N GLY A 48 -8.80 6.06 -15.76
CA GLY A 48 -9.45 5.27 -16.81
C GLY A 48 -9.29 3.75 -16.70
N ILE A 49 -8.55 3.25 -15.69
CA ILE A 49 -8.27 1.81 -15.51
C ILE A 49 -9.38 1.03 -14.79
N ARG A 50 -10.62 1.55 -14.76
CA ARG A 50 -11.77 0.87 -14.11
C ARG A 50 -12.08 -0.52 -14.67
N PHE A 51 -11.57 -0.85 -15.85
CA PHE A 51 -11.71 -2.19 -16.42
C PHE A 51 -10.97 -3.25 -15.60
N VAL A 52 -9.93 -2.89 -14.84
CA VAL A 52 -9.16 -3.82 -14.00
C VAL A 52 -10.08 -4.51 -12.98
N SER A 53 -11.01 -3.76 -12.37
CA SER A 53 -11.98 -4.31 -11.42
C SER A 53 -13.02 -5.24 -12.04
N LYS A 54 -13.13 -5.26 -13.38
CA LYS A 54 -13.99 -6.22 -14.10
C LYS A 54 -13.29 -7.55 -14.33
N ILE A 55 -11.96 -7.55 -14.39
CA ILE A 55 -11.11 -8.73 -14.66
C ILE A 55 -10.65 -9.36 -13.34
N PHE A 56 -10.28 -8.53 -12.37
CA PHE A 56 -9.73 -8.96 -11.09
C PHE A 56 -10.70 -8.65 -9.95
N ALA A 57 -11.01 -9.67 -9.15
CA ALA A 57 -11.79 -9.50 -7.94
C ALA A 57 -10.97 -8.74 -6.89
N HIS A 58 -11.61 -7.77 -6.22
CA HIS A 58 -10.96 -6.97 -5.19
C HIS A 58 -10.45 -7.84 -4.03
N ARG A 59 -9.18 -7.64 -3.62
CA ARG A 59 -8.43 -8.47 -2.66
C ARG A 59 -8.07 -9.87 -3.15
N GLY A 60 -7.87 -9.98 -4.45
CA GLY A 60 -7.36 -11.15 -5.14
C GLY A 60 -5.88 -10.98 -5.49
N PHE A 61 -5.57 -11.00 -6.79
CA PHE A 61 -4.19 -10.97 -7.31
C PHE A 61 -3.42 -9.72 -6.88
N PHE A 62 -4.04 -8.54 -6.93
CA PHE A 62 -3.40 -7.27 -6.59
C PHE A 62 -3.14 -7.08 -5.09
N HIS A 63 -3.65 -7.96 -4.22
CA HIS A 63 -3.37 -7.97 -2.77
C HIS A 63 -2.60 -9.23 -2.34
N SER A 64 -1.84 -9.82 -3.28
CA SER A 64 -0.97 -10.98 -3.04
C SER A 64 0.50 -10.57 -3.06
N LEU A 65 1.39 -11.43 -2.56
CA LEU A 65 2.83 -11.18 -2.56
C LEU A 65 3.49 -11.42 -3.92
N TRP A 66 2.76 -11.87 -4.95
CA TRP A 66 3.33 -12.15 -6.26
C TRP A 66 3.96 -10.92 -6.91
N ILE A 67 3.30 -9.77 -6.82
CA ILE A 67 3.81 -8.50 -7.37
C ILE A 67 5.11 -8.08 -6.66
N PRO A 68 5.17 -7.92 -5.32
CA PRO A 68 6.41 -7.52 -4.66
C PRO A 68 7.53 -8.57 -4.79
N ILE A 69 7.21 -9.87 -4.83
CA ILE A 69 8.21 -10.93 -5.09
C ILE A 69 8.80 -10.77 -6.50
N PHE A 70 7.95 -10.61 -7.52
CA PHE A 70 8.40 -10.41 -8.89
C PHE A 70 9.26 -9.16 -9.03
N LEU A 71 8.82 -8.05 -8.45
CA LEU A 71 9.54 -6.78 -8.45
C LEU A 71 10.90 -6.90 -7.73
N TYR A 72 10.97 -7.64 -6.62
CA TYR A 72 12.23 -7.88 -5.93
C TYR A 72 13.21 -8.70 -6.78
N ILE A 73 12.73 -9.75 -7.45
CA ILE A 73 13.53 -10.53 -8.41
C ILE A 73 14.06 -9.63 -9.54
N LEU A 74 13.23 -8.72 -10.04
CA LEU A 74 13.64 -7.75 -11.06
C LEU A 74 14.76 -6.83 -10.55
N VAL A 75 14.72 -6.38 -9.29
CA VAL A 75 15.80 -5.58 -8.70
C VAL A 75 17.10 -6.38 -8.57
N VAL A 76 17.03 -7.65 -8.17
CA VAL A 76 18.21 -8.52 -8.10
C VAL A 76 18.85 -8.69 -9.49
N ALA A 77 18.03 -8.83 -10.54
CA ALA A 77 18.51 -8.95 -11.91
C ALA A 77 18.98 -7.62 -12.52
N ARG A 78 18.37 -6.50 -12.12
CA ARG A 78 18.59 -5.14 -12.66
C ARG A 78 18.68 -4.12 -11.53
N PRO A 79 19.81 -4.08 -10.79
CA PRO A 79 19.97 -3.25 -9.59
C PRO A 79 19.83 -1.74 -9.85
N GLU A 80 20.00 -1.28 -11.08
CA GLU A 80 19.83 0.11 -11.48
C GLU A 80 18.40 0.65 -11.25
N PHE A 81 17.39 -0.23 -11.18
CA PHE A 81 16.01 0.17 -10.89
C PHE A 81 15.66 0.18 -9.40
N SER A 82 16.62 -0.15 -8.52
CA SER A 82 16.39 -0.25 -7.06
C SER A 82 15.83 1.03 -6.44
N ILE A 83 16.26 2.20 -6.90
CA ILE A 83 15.80 3.51 -6.42
C ILE A 83 14.30 3.74 -6.64
N ILE A 84 13.70 3.03 -7.61
CA ILE A 84 12.26 3.10 -7.91
C ILE A 84 11.54 1.90 -7.28
N ILE A 85 12.04 0.68 -7.53
CA ILE A 85 11.29 -0.53 -7.19
C ILE A 85 11.27 -0.78 -5.67
N ILE A 86 12.36 -0.53 -4.96
CA ILE A 86 12.41 -0.81 -3.51
C ILE A 86 11.44 0.09 -2.72
N PRO A 87 11.39 1.42 -2.95
CA PRO A 87 10.38 2.28 -2.33
C PRO A 87 8.94 1.89 -2.70
N PHE A 88 8.72 1.45 -3.94
CA PHE A 88 7.40 1.00 -4.40
C PHE A 88 6.96 -0.26 -3.65
N ILE A 89 7.85 -1.26 -3.50
CA ILE A 89 7.60 -2.48 -2.73
C ILE A 89 7.28 -2.14 -1.27
N ALA A 90 8.02 -1.21 -0.65
CA ALA A 90 7.72 -0.77 0.71
C ALA A 90 6.30 -0.22 0.85
N GLY A 91 5.88 0.63 -0.10
CA GLY A 91 4.52 1.16 -0.19
C GLY A 91 3.48 0.05 -0.33
N TYR A 92 3.72 -0.87 -1.25
CA TYR A 92 2.86 -2.02 -1.48
C TYR A 92 2.71 -2.88 -0.20
N CYS A 93 3.81 -3.16 0.49
CA CYS A 93 3.81 -3.94 1.72
C CYS A 93 3.00 -3.28 2.83
N VAL A 94 3.09 -1.95 3.01
CA VAL A 94 2.27 -1.27 4.04
C VAL A 94 0.78 -1.30 3.70
N HIS A 95 0.41 -1.31 2.41
CA HIS A 95 -0.98 -1.56 2.01
C HIS A 95 -1.45 -2.96 2.42
N ILE A 96 -0.69 -4.00 2.06
CA ILE A 96 -0.96 -5.40 2.39
C ILE A 96 -1.14 -5.56 3.90
N ILE A 97 -0.25 -4.98 4.70
CA ILE A 97 -0.36 -4.98 6.17
C ILE A 97 -1.67 -4.33 6.61
N GLY A 98 -1.98 -3.13 6.12
CA GLY A 98 -3.20 -2.41 6.47
C GLY A 98 -4.49 -3.15 6.11
N ASP A 99 -4.53 -3.85 4.98
CA ASP A 99 -5.68 -4.66 4.61
C ASP A 99 -5.76 -5.99 5.38
N SER A 100 -4.61 -6.55 5.78
CA SER A 100 -4.53 -7.80 6.54
C SER A 100 -5.07 -7.70 7.97
N ILE A 101 -5.12 -6.49 8.55
CA ILE A 101 -5.68 -6.26 9.90
C ILE A 101 -7.18 -5.94 9.88
N THR A 102 -7.82 -5.98 8.71
CA THR A 102 -9.27 -5.77 8.56
C THR A 102 -10.05 -7.09 8.63
N PRO A 103 -11.35 -7.07 8.99
CA PRO A 103 -12.18 -8.29 9.03
C PRO A 103 -12.27 -9.04 7.70
N LYS A 104 -12.32 -8.30 6.57
CA LYS A 104 -12.33 -8.91 5.23
C LYS A 104 -10.99 -9.59 4.91
N GLY A 105 -9.88 -9.09 5.46
CA GLY A 105 -8.53 -9.62 5.30
C GLY A 105 -8.05 -9.72 3.85
N ILE A 106 -6.95 -10.44 3.65
CA ILE A 106 -6.35 -10.75 2.34
C ILE A 106 -5.82 -12.18 2.29
N LYS A 107 -5.58 -12.71 1.09
CA LYS A 107 -4.85 -13.97 0.88
C LYS A 107 -3.48 -13.67 0.28
N LEU A 108 -2.42 -13.83 1.06
CA LEU A 108 -1.06 -13.47 0.66
C LEU A 108 -0.59 -14.19 -0.61
N PHE A 109 -1.09 -15.39 -0.90
CA PHE A 109 -0.69 -16.16 -2.08
C PHE A 109 -1.87 -16.52 -2.98
N TYR A 110 -2.89 -15.65 -3.11
CA TYR A 110 -3.95 -15.84 -4.10
C TYR A 110 -3.36 -16.10 -5.50
N PRO A 111 -3.87 -17.07 -6.30
CA PRO A 111 -5.08 -17.87 -6.10
C PRO A 111 -4.87 -19.19 -5.33
N LEU A 112 -3.68 -19.44 -4.76
CA LEU A 112 -3.43 -20.65 -3.97
C LEU A 112 -4.38 -20.73 -2.76
N LYS A 113 -4.72 -21.96 -2.37
CA LYS A 113 -5.59 -22.24 -1.22
C LYS A 113 -4.84 -21.96 0.09
N THR A 114 -4.74 -20.69 0.45
CA THR A 114 -4.11 -20.20 1.69
C THR A 114 -5.14 -19.57 2.63
N PRO A 115 -4.91 -19.62 3.96
CA PRO A 115 -5.76 -18.93 4.92
C PRO A 115 -5.74 -17.43 4.67
N ARG A 116 -6.86 -16.76 4.98
CA ARG A 116 -6.90 -15.29 4.96
C ARG A 116 -6.21 -14.74 6.20
N LEU A 117 -5.25 -13.84 6.00
CA LEU A 117 -4.75 -12.98 7.07
C LEU A 117 -5.77 -11.87 7.28
N ARG A 118 -6.36 -11.83 8.48
CA ARG A 118 -7.45 -10.92 8.86
C ARG A 118 -7.26 -10.45 10.29
N GLY A 119 -7.77 -9.26 10.60
CA GLY A 119 -7.83 -8.71 11.95
C GLY A 119 -9.22 -8.14 12.23
N SER A 120 -9.32 -7.31 13.27
CA SER A 120 -10.61 -6.83 13.78
C SER A 120 -10.90 -5.36 13.47
N ILE A 121 -9.98 -4.63 12.81
CA ILE A 121 -10.15 -3.20 12.54
C ILE A 121 -11.04 -3.01 11.32
N ALA A 122 -12.32 -2.73 11.55
CA ALA A 122 -13.28 -2.51 10.48
C ALA A 122 -12.97 -1.23 9.69
N THR A 123 -13.06 -1.31 8.36
CA THR A 123 -12.90 -0.15 7.48
C THR A 123 -13.99 0.89 7.77
N GLY A 124 -13.61 2.15 7.93
CA GLY A 124 -14.47 3.28 8.30
C GLY A 124 -14.80 3.35 9.79
N SER A 125 -14.29 2.44 10.63
CA SER A 125 -14.60 2.43 12.06
C SER A 125 -13.96 3.59 12.81
N TRP A 126 -14.48 3.88 14.00
CA TRP A 126 -13.89 4.84 14.93
C TRP A 126 -12.44 4.49 15.29
N ILE A 127 -12.10 3.20 15.39
CA ILE A 127 -10.73 2.72 15.63
C ILE A 127 -9.82 3.09 14.46
N GLU A 128 -10.25 2.87 13.21
CA GLU A 128 -9.47 3.31 12.04
C GLU A 128 -9.28 4.83 12.02
N ASN A 129 -10.30 5.62 12.39
CA ASN A 129 -10.16 7.07 12.49
C ASN A 129 -9.08 7.48 13.52
N ILE A 130 -9.03 6.82 14.68
CA ILE A 130 -7.98 7.07 15.68
C ILE A 130 -6.60 6.71 15.12
N ILE A 131 -6.47 5.54 14.47
CA ILE A 131 -5.21 5.13 13.84
C ILE A 131 -4.76 6.17 12.81
N MET A 132 -5.66 6.64 11.96
CA MET A 132 -5.36 7.71 10.99
C MET A 132 -4.87 8.99 11.67
N MET A 133 -5.51 9.41 12.77
CA MET A 133 -5.09 10.61 13.51
C MET A 133 -3.68 10.46 14.08
N ILE A 134 -3.38 9.30 14.68
CA ILE A 134 -2.05 9.00 15.22
C ILE A 134 -1.02 9.00 14.10
N LEU A 135 -1.30 8.33 12.97
CA LEU A 135 -0.42 8.31 11.81
C LEU A 135 -0.16 9.72 11.26
N LEU A 136 -1.17 10.59 11.25
CA LEU A 136 -1.03 11.97 10.80
C LEU A 136 -0.10 12.77 11.72
N VAL A 137 -0.30 12.68 13.04
CA VAL A 137 0.55 13.35 14.03
C VAL A 137 2.01 12.88 13.91
N ILE A 138 2.23 11.57 13.80
CA ILE A 138 3.58 11.00 13.60
C ILE A 138 4.18 11.50 12.29
N THR A 139 3.39 11.54 11.21
CA THR A 139 3.86 12.01 9.90
C THR A 139 4.33 13.47 9.98
N ILE A 140 3.55 14.35 10.60
CA ILE A 140 3.91 15.76 10.81
C ILE A 140 5.17 15.87 11.66
N TYR A 141 5.26 15.09 12.75
CA TYR A 141 6.44 15.08 13.62
C TYR A 141 7.72 14.68 12.88
N VAL A 142 7.68 13.60 12.09
CA VAL A 142 8.84 13.13 11.32
C VAL A 142 9.23 14.15 10.25
N ILE A 143 8.27 14.78 9.58
CA ILE A 143 8.54 15.86 8.62
C ILE A 143 9.23 17.04 9.31
N ALA A 144 8.71 17.50 10.45
CA ALA A 144 9.30 18.60 11.20
C ALA A 144 10.75 18.30 11.62
N ARG A 145 11.02 17.06 12.06
CA ARG A 145 12.37 16.58 12.44
C ARG A 145 13.35 16.45 11.27
N ARG A 146 12.89 16.42 10.02
CA ARG A 146 13.73 16.36 8.82
C ARG A 146 14.04 17.74 8.23
N ILE A 147 13.26 18.76 8.59
CA ILE A 147 13.39 20.12 8.07
C ILE A 147 14.14 21.03 9.07
N LEU A 148 13.96 20.78 10.37
CA LEU A 148 14.64 21.48 11.48
C LEU A 148 15.97 20.81 11.85
#